data_AF-A0A2S4HDA5-F1
#
_entry.id   AF-A0A2S4HDA5-F1
#
_cell.length_a   1.000
_cell.length_b   1.000
_cell.length_c   1.000
_cell.angle_alpha   90.00
_cell.angle_beta   90.00
_cell.angle_gamma   90.00
#
_symmetry.space_group_name_H-M   'P 1'
#
loop_
_entity.id
_entity.type
_entity.pdbx_description
1 polymer ?
#
loop_
_entity_poly.entity_id
_entity_poly.type
_entity_poly.pdbx_seq_one_letter_code
_entity_poly.pdbx_strand_id
1 'polypeptide(L)'
;MDNIGPYALPTDASVRLINAVRDNRIAYGWSIRELSRRTGVSESTLKRFERTGILTSDKLLVILSTLRLMGPVVAALESREHWSLEQHERYNRKAWRDA
;
A
#
# COMPACT_ATOMS: atom_id res chain seq x y z
N MET A 1 10.13 15.93 8.19
CA MET A 1 9.19 15.78 7.05
C MET A 1 10.01 15.23 5.92
N ASP A 2 10.06 13.91 5.79
CA ASP A 2 10.96 13.27 4.84
C ASP A 2 10.34 13.32 3.45
N ASN A 3 10.94 14.22 2.66
CA ASN A 3 10.72 14.42 1.24
C ASN A 3 11.15 13.15 0.50
N ILE A 4 10.19 12.32 0.09
CA ILE A 4 10.48 11.16 -0.75
C ILE A 4 10.37 11.62 -2.19
N GLY A 5 11.53 11.80 -2.84
CA GLY A 5 11.61 11.92 -4.29
C GLY A 5 10.97 10.71 -5.00
N PRO A 6 10.75 10.76 -6.32
CA PRO A 6 9.84 9.85 -7.06
C PRO A 6 10.19 8.35 -7.06
N TYR A 7 11.22 7.91 -6.31
CA TYR A 7 11.74 6.56 -6.29
C TYR A 7 11.93 6.06 -4.84
N ALA A 8 10.85 5.93 -4.07
CA ALA A 8 10.90 5.10 -2.87
C ALA A 8 11.33 3.69 -3.29
N LEU A 9 12.43 3.16 -2.74
CA LEU A 9 12.81 1.78 -3.03
C LEU A 9 11.67 0.85 -2.58
N PRO A 10 11.35 -0.24 -3.31
CA PRO A 10 10.25 -1.14 -2.95
C PRO A 10 10.32 -1.66 -1.51
N THR A 11 11.53 -1.77 -0.95
CA THR A 11 11.79 -2.13 0.45
C THR A 11 11.26 -1.10 1.44
N ASP A 12 11.46 0.19 1.18
CA ASP A 12 11.02 1.26 2.07
C ASP A 12 9.49 1.38 2.08
N ALA A 13 8.87 1.23 0.91
CA ALA A 13 7.42 1.18 0.78
C ALA A 13 6.83 -0.02 1.54
N SER A 14 7.49 -1.18 1.47
CA SER A 14 7.05 -2.38 2.19
C SER A 14 7.14 -2.20 3.71
N VAL A 15 8.25 -1.65 4.23
CA VAL A 15 8.41 -1.35 5.67
C VAL A 15 7.34 -0.38 6.16
N ARG A 16 7.09 0.70 5.41
CA ARG A 16 6.07 1.69 5.75
C ARG A 16 4.65 1.09 5.75
N LEU A 17 4.34 0.23 4.78
CA LEU A 17 3.06 -0.48 4.73
C LEU A 17 2.87 -1.38 5.97
N ILE A 18 3.90 -2.16 6.33
CA ILE A 18 3.87 -3.04 7.51
C ILE A 18 3.62 -2.23 8.78
N ASN A 19 4.38 -1.14 8.97
CA ASN A 19 4.23 -0.27 10.13
C ASN A 19 2.84 0.36 10.17
N ALA A 20 2.32 0.86 9.04
CA ALA A 20 0.98 1.42 8.98
C ALA A 20 -0.10 0.41 9.41
N VAL A 21 -0.01 -0.85 8.98
CA VAL A 21 -0.94 -1.90 9.40
C VAL A 21 -0.82 -2.19 10.91
N ARG A 22 0.42 -2.32 11.40
CA ARG A 22 0.70 -2.58 12.81
C ARG A 22 0.21 -1.46 13.72
N ASP A 23 0.49 -0.21 13.35
CA ASP A 23 0.15 0.97 14.13
C ASP A 23 -1.37 1.16 14.19
N ASN A 24 -2.09 0.94 13.08
CA ASN A 24 -3.55 0.96 13.10
C ASN A 24 -4.13 -0.15 14.00
N ARG A 25 -3.59 -1.37 13.93
CA ARG A 25 -4.00 -2.46 14.83
C ARG A 25 -3.83 -2.06 16.30
N ILE A 26 -2.69 -1.46 16.65
CA ILE A 26 -2.40 -0.99 18.02
C ILE A 26 -3.34 0.17 18.41
N ALA A 27 -3.61 1.12 17.52
CA ALA A 27 -4.53 2.22 17.75
C ALA A 27 -5.96 1.76 18.05
N TYR A 28 -6.40 0.66 17.44
CA TYR A 28 -7.67 0.01 17.78
C TYR A 28 -7.64 -0.83 19.09
N GLY A 29 -6.48 -0.92 19.75
CA GLY A 29 -6.30 -1.75 20.95
C GLY A 29 -6.28 -3.25 20.67
N TRP A 30 -6.01 -3.66 19.43
CA TRP A 30 -6.10 -5.07 19.05
C TRP A 30 -4.76 -5.79 19.19
N SER A 31 -4.80 -6.95 19.83
CA SER A 31 -3.71 -7.92 19.76
C SER A 31 -3.67 -8.58 18.37
N ILE A 32 -2.58 -9.29 18.05
CA ILE A 32 -2.53 -10.11 16.83
C ILE A 32 -3.64 -11.18 16.83
N ARG A 33 -3.95 -11.77 17.99
CA ARG A 33 -5.06 -12.72 18.14
C ARG A 33 -6.39 -12.09 17.79
N GLU A 34 -6.62 -10.86 18.23
CA GLU A 34 -7.85 -10.14 17.94
C GLU A 34 -7.95 -9.79 16.44
N LEU A 35 -6.84 -9.35 15.83
CA LEU A 35 -6.82 -9.14 14.38
C LEU A 35 -7.06 -10.45 13.62
N SER A 36 -6.49 -11.57 14.08
CA SER A 36 -6.72 -12.90 13.50
C SER A 36 -8.20 -13.27 13.53
N ARG A 37 -8.85 -13.09 14.68
CA ARG A 37 -10.28 -13.36 14.86
C ARG A 37 -11.17 -12.53 13.93
N ARG A 38 -10.82 -11.25 13.72
CA ARG A 38 -11.58 -10.32 12.87
C ARG A 38 -11.39 -10.58 11.37
N THR A 39 -10.17 -10.95 10.98
CA THR A 39 -9.80 -11.13 9.56
C THR A 39 -9.98 -12.56 9.07
N GLY A 40 -10.05 -13.55 9.97
CA GLY A 40 -9.93 -14.97 9.63
C GLY A 40 -8.52 -15.39 9.20
N VAL A 41 -7.54 -14.47 9.19
CA VAL A 41 -6.14 -14.79 8.86
C VAL A 41 -5.46 -15.35 10.11
N SER A 42 -4.72 -16.45 9.99
CA SER A 42 -4.08 -17.09 11.17
C SER A 42 -3.09 -16.15 11.88
N GLU A 43 -2.99 -16.27 13.21
CA GLU A 43 -1.99 -15.53 14.01
C GLU A 43 -0.56 -15.71 13.47
N SER A 44 -0.21 -16.92 13.01
CA SER A 44 1.11 -17.22 12.44
C SER A 44 1.37 -16.44 11.15
N THR A 45 0.36 -16.31 10.29
CA THR A 45 0.45 -15.52 9.05
C THR A 45 0.59 -14.04 9.38
N LEU A 46 -0.19 -13.52 10.32
CA LEU A 46 -0.11 -12.11 10.75
C LEU A 46 1.25 -11.78 11.37
N LYS A 47 1.77 -12.64 12.25
CA LYS A 47 3.13 -12.47 12.83
C LYS A 47 4.20 -12.48 11.76
N ARG A 48 4.11 -13.40 10.78
CA ARG A 48 5.06 -13.46 9.66
C ARG A 48 4.96 -12.19 8.82
N PHE A 49 3.76 -11.73 8.51
CA PHE A 49 3.56 -10.48 7.77
C PHE A 49 4.15 -9.27 8.50
N GLU A 50 3.87 -9.09 9.80
CA GLU A 50 4.43 -7.96 10.57
C GLU A 50 5.97 -8.01 10.69
N ARG A 51 6.59 -9.17 10.49
CA ARG A 51 8.05 -9.35 10.50
C ARG A 51 8.69 -9.22 9.13
N THR A 52 8.05 -9.72 8.07
CA THR A 52 8.69 -9.91 6.76
C THR A 52 8.01 -9.15 5.62
N GLY A 53 6.81 -8.60 5.83
CA GLY A 53 6.02 -7.93 4.79
C GLY A 53 5.38 -8.85 3.74
N ILE A 54 5.59 -10.17 3.84
CA ILE A 54 5.15 -11.10 2.80
C ILE A 54 3.75 -11.61 3.12
N LEU A 55 2.82 -11.31 2.23
CA LEU A 55 1.41 -11.73 2.29
C LEU A 55 0.84 -11.79 0.87
N THR A 56 -0.21 -12.58 0.66
CA THR A 56 -0.98 -12.52 -0.59
C THR A 56 -1.81 -11.24 -0.65
N SER A 57 -2.14 -10.78 -1.86
CA SER A 57 -3.00 -9.61 -2.10
C SER A 57 -4.34 -9.73 -1.36
N ASP A 58 -5.00 -10.87 -1.46
CA ASP A 58 -6.36 -11.05 -0.91
C ASP A 58 -6.36 -10.90 0.61
N LYS A 59 -5.36 -11.46 1.29
CA LYS A 59 -5.20 -11.33 2.74
C LYS A 59 -4.87 -9.89 3.12
N LEU A 60 -4.08 -9.19 2.30
CA LEU A 60 -3.79 -7.78 2.53
C LEU A 60 -5.07 -6.95 2.44
N LEU A 61 -5.90 -7.16 1.41
CA LEU A 61 -7.18 -6.47 1.24
C LEU A 61 -8.13 -6.71 2.42
N VAL A 62 -8.21 -7.94 2.92
CA VAL A 62 -9.01 -8.28 4.11
C VAL A 62 -8.49 -7.56 5.37
N ILE A 63 -7.17 -7.48 5.56
CA ILE A 63 -6.59 -6.76 6.70
C ILE A 63 -6.89 -5.25 6.58
N LEU A 64 -6.68 -4.67 5.39
CA LEU A 64 -6.92 -3.26 5.15
C LEU A 64 -8.41 -2.89 5.33
N SER A 65 -9.34 -3.74 4.88
CA SER A 65 -10.77 -3.50 5.07
C SER A 65 -11.14 -3.56 6.55
N THR A 66 -10.61 -4.54 7.28
CA THR A 66 -10.83 -4.71 8.73
C THR A 66 -10.31 -3.51 9.52
N LEU A 67 -9.19 -2.92 9.10
CA LEU A 67 -8.61 -1.73 9.72
C LEU A 67 -9.20 -0.40 9.20
N ARG A 68 -10.23 -0.45 8.34
CA ARG A 68 -10.86 0.73 7.70
C ARG A 68 -9.89 1.57 6.86
N LEU A 69 -8.85 0.94 6.34
CA LEU A 69 -7.83 1.56 5.48
C LEU A 69 -8.17 1.48 3.99
N MET A 70 -9.22 0.76 3.60
CA MET A 70 -9.51 0.58 2.17
C MET A 70 -9.90 1.84 1.42
N GLY A 71 -10.72 2.70 2.02
CA GLY A 71 -11.09 3.99 1.40
C GLY A 71 -9.84 4.83 1.06
N PRO A 72 -8.97 5.13 2.05
CA PRO A 72 -7.73 5.86 1.79
C PRO A 72 -6.81 5.21 0.75
N VAL A 73 -6.66 3.89 0.77
CA VAL A 73 -5.81 3.17 -0.19
C VAL A 73 -6.36 3.26 -1.62
N VAL A 74 -7.66 3.03 -1.80
CA VAL A 74 -8.31 3.14 -3.12
C VAL A 74 -8.22 4.58 -3.63
N ALA A 75 -8.55 5.56 -2.79
CA ALA A 75 -8.46 6.97 -3.17
C ALA A 75 -7.03 7.37 -3.59
N ALA A 76 -5.99 6.89 -2.91
CA ALA A 76 -4.60 7.19 -3.25
C ALA A 76 -4.16 6.55 -4.58
N LEU A 77 -4.77 5.43 -4.98
CA LEU A 77 -4.51 4.78 -6.26
C LEU A 77 -5.27 5.47 -7.40
N GLU A 78 -6.49 5.95 -7.13
CA GLU A 78 -7.33 6.66 -8.09
C GLU A 78 -6.89 8.10 -8.34
N SER A 79 -6.31 8.78 -7.33
CA SER A 79 -5.96 10.22 -7.39
C SER A 79 -4.78 10.57 -8.30
N ARG A 80 -4.32 9.65 -9.14
CA ARG A 80 -3.24 9.91 -10.08
C ARG A 80 -3.83 10.51 -11.36
N GLU A 81 -3.48 11.77 -11.67
CA GLU A 81 -3.62 12.29 -13.02
C GLU A 81 -2.74 11.42 -13.93
N HIS A 82 -3.38 10.51 -14.66
CA HIS A 82 -2.71 9.74 -15.67
C HIS A 82 -2.74 10.54 -16.96
N TRP A 83 -1.58 10.70 -17.58
CA TRP A 83 -1.57 11.03 -19.00
C TRP A 83 -2.17 9.85 -19.75
N SER A 84 -3.12 10.14 -20.64
CA SER A 84 -3.58 9.15 -21.61
C SER A 84 -2.41 8.70 -22.47
N LEU A 85 -2.52 7.51 -23.06
CA LEU A 85 -1.54 7.02 -24.03
C LEU A 85 -1.33 8.06 -25.16
N GLU A 86 -2.40 8.72 -25.59
CA GLU A 86 -2.34 9.78 -26.60
C GLU A 86 -1.56 11.02 -26.11
N GLN A 87 -1.71 11.42 -24.84
CA GLN A 87 -0.95 12.53 -24.26
C GLN A 87 0.54 12.19 -24.19
N HIS A 88 0.90 10.95 -23.83
CA HIS A 88 2.26 10.45 -23.89
C HIS A 88 2.82 10.46 -25.33
N GLU A 89 2.05 10.00 -26.31
CA GLU A 89 2.47 10.00 -27.71
C GLU A 89 2.65 11.42 -28.26
N ARG A 90 1.77 12.36 -27.91
CA ARG A 90 1.88 13.77 -28.31
C ARG A 90 3.13 14.42 -27.72
N TYR A 91 3.41 14.16 -26.44
CA TYR A 91 4.62 14.65 -25.77
C TYR A 91 5.88 14.09 -26.45
N ASN A 92 5.94 12.77 -26.68
CA ASN A 92 7.08 12.14 -27.33
C ASN A 92 7.27 12.66 -28.76
N ARG A 93 6.21 12.73 -29.58
CA ARG A 93 6.32 13.27 -30.96
C ARG A 93 6.83 14.72 -30.99
N LYS A 94 6.46 15.54 -30.02
CA LYS A 94 6.96 16.91 -29.91
C LYS A 94 8.44 16.93 -29.51
N ALA A 95 8.82 16.16 -28.50
CA ALA A 95 10.21 16.06 -28.04
C ALA A 95 11.19 15.58 -29.12
N TRP A 96 10.78 14.68 -30.02
CA TRP A 96 11.59 14.21 -31.16
C TRP A 96 11.63 15.18 -32.34
N ARG A 97 10.73 16.16 -32.42
CA ARG A 97 10.74 17.20 -33.47
C ARG A 97 11.63 18.39 -33.11
N ASP A 98 11.83 18.62 -31.82
CA ASP A 98 12.59 19.75 -31.28
C ASP A 98 14.05 19.37 -30.93
N ALA A 99 14.50 18.15 -31.27
CA ALA A 99 15.84 17.59 -31.05
C ALA A 99 16.53 17.28 -32.38
#